data_AF-A0AAD6RX83-F1
#
_entry.id   AF-A0AAD6RX83-F1
#
_cell.length_a   1.000
_cell.length_b   1.000
_cell.length_c   1.000
_cell.angle_alpha   90.00
_cell.angle_beta   90.00
_cell.angle_gamma   90.00
#
_symmetry.space_group_name_H-M   'P 1'
#
loop_
_entity.id
_entity.type
_entity.pdbx_description
1 polymer ?
#
loop_
_entity_poly.entity_id
_entity_poly.type
_entity_poly.pdbx_seq_one_letter_code
_entity_poly.pdbx_strand_id
1 'polypeptide(L)'
;TPPEVHFHISMSRNFHCNLPTWLGEHAGDPAVADFLPKLREHLLSRVLHPTWSGNGSEYNAQERSKLLIVNNRLYRHKVLRINYTSYDLRRGQDSMNPRTHADIMMLAAEDSVDADHTFSYARVIGVFHVDVVHNVAGASSTPVPISFLWVRNFRLDRTFKGGFRKRRLHRIEFVPEADPGAFGFVNPDEVIRGCHLIPAFAHGPTERVLQQSLARQKGEFDDWKYHYVNFFVDRDMFMRYLGGGVGHYQVTLPEDNTEGPDENTSAAHESEDEDLPDDPPTPEEEAALLDEELDPEDDDNEPEVLQGDDDEDGDPWSEDEPDEEEDDLGPEDGEDVIGEPMAAQLGYDEL
;
A
#
# COMPACT_ATOMS: atom_id res chain seq x y z
N THR A 1 -3.15 14.40 -6.73
CA THR A 1 -3.02 13.90 -8.12
C THR A 1 -4.38 13.68 -8.75
N PRO A 2 -4.53 13.70 -10.08
CA PRO A 2 -5.82 13.44 -10.73
C PRO A 2 -6.41 12.10 -10.25
N PRO A 3 -7.72 12.04 -9.89
CA PRO A 3 -8.33 10.86 -9.30
C PRO A 3 -8.49 9.69 -10.28
N GLU A 4 -8.33 9.95 -11.58
CA GLU A 4 -8.42 8.96 -12.66
C GLU A 4 -7.19 8.06 -12.74
N VAL A 5 -6.04 8.54 -12.23
CA VAL A 5 -4.77 7.82 -12.27
C VAL A 5 -4.66 6.97 -11.01
N HIS A 6 -4.42 5.67 -11.14
CA HIS A 6 -4.33 4.78 -9.97
C HIS A 6 -3.19 5.13 -9.02
N PHE A 7 -2.01 5.44 -9.56
CA PHE A 7 -0.85 5.81 -8.75
C PHE A 7 -0.11 7.03 -9.29
N HIS A 8 0.67 7.67 -8.43
CA HIS A 8 1.58 8.75 -8.81
C HIS A 8 2.90 8.64 -8.08
N ILE A 9 3.96 8.73 -8.87
CA ILE A 9 5.36 8.88 -8.45
C ILE A 9 5.94 10.01 -9.31
N SER A 10 6.80 10.85 -8.73
CA SER A 10 7.48 11.90 -9.48
C SER A 10 8.26 11.34 -10.67
N MET A 11 8.40 12.12 -11.74
CA MET A 11 9.29 11.82 -12.87
C MET A 11 10.56 12.68 -12.84
N SER A 12 10.82 13.36 -11.72
CA SER A 12 12.05 14.13 -11.54
C SER A 12 13.29 13.25 -11.68
N ARG A 13 14.29 13.76 -12.40
CA ARG A 13 15.55 13.08 -12.67
C ARG A 13 16.72 13.63 -11.83
N ASN A 14 16.42 14.55 -10.90
CA ASN A 14 17.42 15.26 -10.12
C ASN A 14 18.17 14.31 -9.19
N PHE A 15 17.45 13.40 -8.54
CA PHE A 15 18.01 12.47 -7.56
C PHE A 15 18.19 11.09 -8.18
N HIS A 16 19.43 10.78 -8.56
CA HIS A 16 19.78 9.51 -9.16
C HIS A 16 21.06 8.93 -8.60
N CYS A 17 21.15 7.61 -8.60
CA CYS A 17 22.40 6.90 -8.34
C CYS A 17 22.80 6.05 -9.55
N ASN A 18 24.10 5.78 -9.68
CA ASN A 18 24.60 4.82 -10.65
C ASN A 18 24.41 3.41 -10.09
N LEU A 19 23.59 2.60 -10.77
CA LEU A 19 23.15 1.28 -10.29
C LEU A 19 24.31 0.32 -9.97
N PRO A 20 25.29 0.09 -10.88
CA PRO A 20 26.46 -0.73 -10.55
C PRO A 20 27.27 -0.24 -9.35
N THR A 21 27.51 1.08 -9.25
CA THR A 21 28.25 1.66 -8.12
C THR A 21 27.48 1.46 -6.82
N TRP A 22 26.19 1.79 -6.80
CA TRP A 22 25.32 1.65 -5.63
C TRP A 22 25.22 0.19 -5.17
N LEU A 23 25.11 -0.78 -6.10
CA LEU A 23 25.14 -2.20 -5.75
C LEU A 23 26.50 -2.65 -5.20
N GLY A 24 27.60 -2.05 -5.67
CA GLY A 24 28.94 -2.32 -5.16
C GLY A 24 29.15 -1.78 -3.74
N GLU A 25 28.62 -0.60 -3.43
CA GLU A 25 28.68 0.02 -2.09
C GLU A 25 27.93 -0.79 -1.04
N HIS A 26 26.83 -1.45 -1.44
CA HIS A 26 26.00 -2.27 -0.57
C HIS A 26 26.26 -3.77 -0.74
N ALA A 27 27.42 -4.13 -1.30
CA ALA A 27 27.78 -5.53 -1.51
C ALA A 27 27.83 -6.29 -0.18
N GLY A 28 27.06 -7.38 -0.10
CA GLY A 28 26.94 -8.21 1.11
C GLY A 28 25.64 -7.99 1.89
N ASP A 29 24.87 -6.94 1.59
CA ASP A 29 23.52 -6.79 2.13
C ASP A 29 22.58 -7.84 1.48
N PRO A 30 21.85 -8.64 2.28
CA PRO A 30 20.90 -9.62 1.75
C PRO A 30 19.79 -8.98 0.89
N ALA A 31 19.45 -7.72 1.12
CA ALA A 31 18.43 -7.02 0.35
C ALA A 31 18.85 -6.79 -1.12
N VAL A 32 20.15 -6.63 -1.40
CA VAL A 32 20.67 -6.42 -2.76
C VAL A 32 21.11 -7.73 -3.44
N ALA A 33 20.95 -8.87 -2.78
CA ALA A 33 21.21 -10.18 -3.37
C ALA A 33 20.31 -10.40 -4.59
N ASP A 34 20.93 -10.73 -5.73
CA ASP A 34 20.26 -10.91 -7.03
C ASP A 34 19.41 -9.70 -7.49
N PHE A 35 19.69 -8.50 -6.98
CA PHE A 35 18.92 -7.29 -7.28
C PHE A 35 18.79 -7.02 -8.79
N LEU A 36 19.91 -7.00 -9.52
CA LEU A 36 19.89 -6.66 -10.95
C LEU A 36 19.19 -7.74 -11.81
N PRO A 37 19.43 -9.05 -11.64
CA PRO A 37 18.65 -10.09 -12.28
C PRO A 37 17.14 -9.99 -12.02
N LYS A 38 16.72 -9.75 -10.77
CA LYS A 38 15.31 -9.59 -10.39
C LYS A 38 14.69 -8.30 -10.95
N LEU A 39 15.45 -7.20 -10.96
CA LEU A 39 14.99 -5.93 -11.50
C LEU A 39 14.74 -6.04 -13.00
N ARG A 40 15.68 -6.66 -13.74
CA ARG A 40 15.52 -6.87 -15.18
C ARG A 40 14.35 -7.79 -15.50
N GLU A 41 14.13 -8.84 -14.70
CA GLU A 41 12.95 -9.70 -14.81
C GLU A 41 11.67 -8.85 -14.71
N HIS A 42 11.51 -8.13 -13.60
CA HIS A 42 10.34 -7.29 -13.33
C HIS A 42 10.09 -6.25 -14.44
N LEU A 43 11.13 -5.50 -14.82
CA LEU A 43 11.01 -4.48 -15.86
C LEU A 43 10.71 -5.09 -17.24
N LEU A 44 11.28 -6.25 -17.57
CA LEU A 44 11.01 -6.93 -18.84
C LEU A 44 9.56 -7.41 -18.90
N SER A 45 9.06 -8.02 -17.82
CA SER A 45 7.63 -8.38 -17.69
C SER A 45 6.74 -7.19 -17.96
N ARG A 46 7.08 -6.02 -17.38
CA ARG A 46 6.30 -4.79 -17.57
C ARG A 46 6.35 -4.20 -18.97
N VAL A 47 7.48 -4.35 -19.66
CA VAL A 47 7.60 -3.91 -21.06
C VAL A 47 6.79 -4.81 -21.99
N LEU A 48 6.81 -6.12 -21.76
CA LEU A 48 6.16 -7.10 -22.64
C LEU A 48 4.66 -7.29 -22.31
N HIS A 49 4.30 -7.20 -21.04
CA HIS A 49 2.96 -7.45 -20.52
C HIS A 49 2.58 -6.38 -19.48
N PRO A 50 2.21 -5.16 -19.90
CA PRO A 50 1.99 -4.04 -18.98
C PRO A 50 0.91 -4.26 -17.92
N THR A 51 -0.06 -5.15 -18.18
CA THR A 51 -1.21 -5.44 -17.31
C THR A 51 -1.06 -6.74 -16.53
N TRP A 52 0.06 -7.43 -16.66
CA TRP A 52 0.26 -8.74 -16.05
C TRP A 52 1.57 -8.78 -15.27
N SER A 53 1.51 -9.38 -14.10
CA SER A 53 2.67 -9.61 -13.27
C SER A 53 2.95 -11.10 -13.19
N GLY A 54 4.17 -11.44 -13.55
CA GLY A 54 4.66 -12.81 -13.50
C GLY A 54 5.04 -13.26 -12.10
N ASN A 55 5.39 -14.54 -12.00
CA ASN A 55 5.96 -15.17 -10.82
C ASN A 55 7.46 -14.84 -10.62
N GLY A 56 8.08 -14.10 -11.54
CA GLY A 56 9.47 -13.63 -11.43
C GLY A 56 10.50 -14.64 -11.93
N SER A 57 10.09 -15.59 -12.78
CA SER A 57 10.96 -16.62 -13.37
C SER A 57 10.64 -16.93 -14.84
N GLU A 58 9.90 -16.04 -15.50
CA GLU A 58 9.47 -16.14 -16.88
C GLU A 58 10.63 -16.14 -17.88
N TYR A 59 11.68 -15.36 -17.60
CA TYR A 59 12.71 -15.05 -18.59
C TYR A 59 14.09 -15.59 -18.21
N ASN A 60 14.77 -16.13 -19.23
CA ASN A 60 16.15 -16.57 -19.07
C ASN A 60 17.13 -15.37 -19.03
N ALA A 61 18.38 -15.63 -18.70
CA ALA A 61 19.41 -14.59 -18.58
C ALA A 61 19.68 -13.86 -19.91
N GLN A 62 19.57 -14.57 -21.05
CA GLN A 62 19.76 -13.99 -22.37
C GLN A 62 18.64 -13.02 -22.73
N GLU A 63 17.40 -13.31 -22.33
CA GLU A 63 16.25 -12.42 -22.52
C GLU A 63 16.38 -11.18 -21.63
N ARG A 64 16.63 -11.36 -20.34
CA ARG A 64 16.86 -10.24 -19.41
C ARG A 64 17.99 -9.31 -19.83
N SER A 65 19.06 -9.84 -20.44
CA SER A 65 20.19 -9.02 -20.89
C SER A 65 19.88 -8.10 -22.09
N LYS A 66 18.76 -8.34 -22.80
CA LYS A 66 18.28 -7.46 -23.88
C LYS A 66 17.59 -6.21 -23.33
N LEU A 67 17.19 -6.21 -22.06
CA LEU A 67 16.66 -5.02 -21.41
C LEU A 67 17.81 -4.13 -20.92
N LEU A 68 17.91 -2.92 -21.47
CA LEU A 68 18.93 -1.95 -21.13
C LEU A 68 18.33 -0.87 -20.23
N ILE A 69 18.97 -0.63 -19.07
CA ILE A 69 18.69 0.52 -18.21
C ILE A 69 19.57 1.67 -18.71
N VAL A 70 18.95 2.75 -19.16
CA VAL A 70 19.65 3.88 -19.78
C VAL A 70 20.59 4.52 -18.76
N ASN A 71 21.86 4.70 -19.15
CA ASN A 71 22.93 5.26 -18.34
C ASN A 71 23.21 4.52 -17.01
N ASN A 72 22.65 3.32 -16.82
CA ASN A 72 22.64 2.61 -15.53
C ASN A 72 22.15 3.49 -14.37
N ARG A 73 21.15 4.36 -14.60
CA ARG A 73 20.64 5.29 -13.59
C ARG A 73 19.37 4.76 -12.95
N LEU A 74 19.36 4.72 -11.62
CA LEU A 74 18.16 4.62 -10.80
C LEU A 74 17.79 6.01 -10.32
N TYR A 75 16.57 6.46 -10.60
CA TYR A 75 16.05 7.72 -10.07
C TYR A 75 15.21 7.42 -8.83
N ARG A 76 15.54 8.02 -7.69
CA ARG A 76 14.93 7.73 -6.39
C ARG A 76 13.89 8.78 -6.02
N HIS A 77 12.79 8.33 -5.44
CA HIS A 77 11.67 9.17 -5.02
C HIS A 77 11.31 8.98 -3.56
N LYS A 78 10.78 10.04 -2.94
CA LYS A 78 10.33 10.04 -1.54
C LYS A 78 8.97 9.38 -1.36
N VAL A 79 8.05 9.62 -2.30
CA VAL A 79 6.62 9.36 -2.08
C VAL A 79 5.98 8.62 -3.25
N LEU A 80 5.20 7.61 -2.90
CA LEU A 80 4.19 6.97 -3.73
C LEU A 80 2.81 7.45 -3.29
N ARG A 81 1.98 7.93 -4.20
CA ARG A 81 0.56 8.22 -3.92
C ARG A 81 -0.33 7.21 -4.63
N ILE A 82 -1.23 6.55 -3.92
CA ILE A 82 -2.21 5.62 -4.48
C ILE A 82 -3.60 6.21 -4.32
N ASN A 83 -4.29 6.39 -5.45
CA ASN A 83 -5.70 6.73 -5.48
C ASN A 83 -6.52 5.44 -5.44
N TYR A 84 -7.50 5.40 -4.55
CA TYR A 84 -8.42 4.27 -4.44
C TYR A 84 -9.85 4.77 -4.38
N THR A 85 -10.78 3.88 -4.71
CA THR A 85 -12.19 4.10 -4.44
C THR A 85 -12.55 3.35 -3.16
N SER A 86 -13.12 4.08 -2.20
CA SER A 86 -13.61 3.49 -0.96
C SER A 86 -14.91 2.72 -1.18
N TYR A 87 -15.28 1.86 -0.22
CA TYR A 87 -16.51 1.06 -0.27
C TYR A 87 -17.80 1.90 -0.50
N ASP A 88 -17.85 3.15 -0.02
CA ASP A 88 -18.96 4.11 -0.23
C ASP A 88 -18.81 4.97 -1.50
N LEU A 89 -18.02 4.50 -2.46
CA LEU A 89 -17.82 5.12 -3.78
C LEU A 89 -17.18 6.51 -3.74
N ARG A 90 -16.41 6.82 -2.70
CA ARG A 90 -15.64 8.06 -2.62
C ARG A 90 -14.22 7.83 -3.12
N ARG A 91 -13.60 8.87 -3.66
CA ARG A 91 -12.17 8.85 -4.01
C ARG A 91 -11.36 9.21 -2.78
N GLY A 92 -10.40 8.35 -2.46
CA GLY A 92 -9.40 8.59 -1.43
C GLY A 92 -7.99 8.47 -2.01
N GLN A 93 -7.01 8.94 -1.25
CA GLN A 93 -5.60 8.86 -1.62
C GLN A 93 -4.75 8.50 -0.40
N ASP A 94 -3.89 7.50 -0.54
CA ASP A 94 -2.85 7.17 0.43
C ASP A 94 -1.51 7.74 -0.06
N SER A 95 -0.75 8.35 0.85
CA SER A 95 0.62 8.80 0.61
C SER A 95 1.58 7.91 1.39
N MET A 96 2.45 7.20 0.70
CA MET A 96 3.39 6.24 1.28
C MET A 96 4.81 6.72 1.08
N ASN A 97 5.55 6.66 2.18
CA ASN A 97 6.94 7.06 2.27
C ASN A 97 7.73 5.92 2.92
N PRO A 98 8.81 5.41 2.30
CA PRO A 98 9.63 4.34 2.86
C PRO A 98 10.10 4.58 4.31
N ARG A 99 10.16 5.85 4.76
CA ARG A 99 10.59 6.22 6.11
C ARG A 99 9.50 6.13 7.19
N THR A 100 8.24 6.39 6.88
CA THR A 100 7.19 6.60 7.90
C THR A 100 5.91 5.80 7.68
N HIS A 101 5.53 5.56 6.42
CA HIS A 101 4.30 4.83 6.03
C HIS A 101 4.62 3.93 4.86
N ALA A 102 5.45 2.92 5.12
CA ALA A 102 6.05 2.09 4.09
C ALA A 102 5.25 0.82 3.77
N ASP A 103 4.27 0.45 4.59
CA ASP A 103 3.58 -0.82 4.47
C ASP A 103 2.42 -0.74 3.46
N ILE A 104 2.46 -1.63 2.47
CA ILE A 104 1.52 -1.71 1.35
C ILE A 104 0.71 -3.00 1.39
N MET A 105 -0.48 -2.93 0.80
CA MET A 105 -1.41 -4.04 0.61
C MET A 105 -1.65 -4.29 -0.87
N MET A 106 -1.58 -5.56 -1.27
CA MET A 106 -1.79 -6.03 -2.64
C MET A 106 -2.73 -7.24 -2.61
N LEU A 107 -3.22 -7.68 -3.77
CA LEU A 107 -3.90 -8.97 -3.87
C LEU A 107 -2.87 -10.10 -3.68
N ALA A 108 -3.26 -11.15 -2.97
CA ALA A 108 -2.48 -12.38 -2.96
C ALA A 108 -2.58 -13.06 -4.33
N ALA A 109 -1.51 -13.71 -4.77
CA ALA A 109 -1.56 -14.52 -5.98
C ALA A 109 -2.57 -15.67 -5.82
N GLU A 110 -3.26 -16.04 -6.91
CA GLU A 110 -4.30 -17.09 -6.89
C GLU A 110 -3.73 -18.46 -6.46
N ASP A 111 -2.46 -18.72 -6.81
CA ASP A 111 -1.70 -19.91 -6.42
C ASP A 111 -0.91 -19.71 -5.12
N SER A 112 -1.17 -18.61 -4.40
CA SER A 112 -0.50 -18.36 -3.15
C SER A 112 -0.80 -19.47 -2.16
N VAL A 113 0.25 -19.80 -1.42
CA VAL A 113 0.25 -20.86 -0.42
C VAL A 113 -0.64 -20.49 0.79
N ASP A 114 -1.14 -19.25 0.83
CA ASP A 114 -2.06 -18.69 1.80
C ASP A 114 -3.43 -18.42 1.14
N ALA A 115 -3.93 -19.37 0.32
CA ALA A 115 -5.16 -19.22 -0.47
C ALA A 115 -6.42 -18.81 0.32
N ASP A 116 -6.44 -19.02 1.64
CA ASP A 116 -7.53 -18.58 2.53
C ASP A 116 -7.44 -17.08 2.89
N HIS A 117 -6.38 -16.38 2.49
CA HIS A 117 -6.14 -14.97 2.77
C HIS A 117 -6.03 -14.16 1.48
N THR A 118 -6.96 -13.24 1.28
CA THR A 118 -7.10 -12.49 0.02
C THR A 118 -5.93 -11.57 -0.31
N PHE A 119 -5.20 -11.10 0.71
CA PHE A 119 -4.26 -10.01 0.55
C PHE A 119 -2.84 -10.42 0.88
N SER A 120 -1.89 -9.81 0.18
CA SER A 120 -0.47 -9.88 0.50
C SER A 120 0.02 -8.51 0.97
N TYR A 121 1.11 -8.50 1.74
CA TYR A 121 1.68 -7.28 2.30
C TYR A 121 3.16 -7.21 2.06
N ALA A 122 3.66 -5.99 1.89
CA ALA A 122 5.08 -5.74 1.80
C ALA A 122 5.42 -4.39 2.43
N ARG A 123 6.67 -4.25 2.88
CA ARG A 123 7.25 -2.97 3.31
C ARG A 123 8.07 -2.39 2.18
N VAL A 124 7.76 -1.18 1.76
CA VAL A 124 8.51 -0.44 0.73
C VAL A 124 9.85 -0.01 1.30
N ILE A 125 10.93 -0.48 0.67
CA ILE A 125 12.31 -0.08 0.98
C ILE A 125 12.69 1.16 0.19
N GLY A 126 12.25 1.24 -1.07
CA GLY A 126 12.50 2.40 -1.92
C GLY A 126 11.55 2.52 -3.09
N VAL A 127 11.29 3.76 -3.48
CA VAL A 127 10.47 4.12 -4.65
C VAL A 127 11.41 4.61 -5.74
N PHE A 128 11.35 3.99 -6.92
CA PHE A 128 12.27 4.31 -8.00
C PHE A 128 11.56 4.44 -9.34
N HIS A 129 12.21 5.10 -10.28
CA HIS A 129 11.97 4.86 -11.70
C HIS A 129 13.28 4.73 -12.47
N VAL A 130 13.20 4.12 -13.64
CA VAL A 130 14.30 3.95 -14.59
C VAL A 130 13.82 4.24 -16.00
N ASP A 131 14.71 4.72 -16.85
CA ASP A 131 14.49 4.75 -18.29
C ASP A 131 15.00 3.43 -18.88
N VAL A 132 14.15 2.69 -19.60
CA VAL A 132 14.52 1.39 -20.21
C VAL A 132 14.39 1.39 -21.73
N VAL A 133 15.23 0.60 -22.38
CA VAL A 133 15.13 0.25 -23.81
C VAL A 133 15.19 -1.25 -23.95
N HIS A 134 14.23 -1.84 -24.68
CA HIS A 134 14.25 -3.26 -25.01
C HIS A 134 14.98 -3.47 -26.34
N ASN A 135 16.23 -3.93 -26.26
CA ASN A 135 17.13 -4.06 -27.41
C ASN A 135 16.88 -5.36 -28.19
N VAL A 136 15.76 -5.40 -28.92
CA VAL A 136 15.42 -6.47 -29.86
C VAL A 136 15.20 -5.93 -31.27
N ALA A 137 15.46 -6.76 -32.28
CA ALA A 137 15.27 -6.39 -33.67
C ALA A 137 13.81 -5.95 -33.90
N GLY A 138 13.62 -4.73 -34.41
CA GLY A 138 12.30 -4.16 -34.69
C GLY A 138 11.64 -3.45 -33.50
N ALA A 139 12.23 -3.46 -32.29
CA ALA A 139 11.75 -2.65 -31.18
C ALA A 139 12.20 -1.18 -31.30
N SER A 140 11.41 -0.30 -30.69
CA SER A 140 11.75 1.11 -30.55
C SER A 140 12.99 1.29 -29.67
N SER A 141 13.90 2.17 -30.09
CA SER A 141 15.04 2.60 -29.26
C SER A 141 14.69 3.77 -28.33
N THR A 142 13.45 4.28 -28.37
CA THR A 142 13.00 5.35 -27.49
C THR A 142 12.94 4.84 -26.05
N PRO A 143 13.67 5.48 -25.11
CA PRO A 143 13.58 5.13 -23.70
C PRO A 143 12.17 5.30 -23.15
N VAL A 144 11.71 4.32 -22.37
CA VAL A 144 10.42 4.34 -21.68
C VAL A 144 10.69 4.43 -20.17
N PRO A 145 10.14 5.43 -19.47
CA PRO A 145 10.25 5.50 -18.01
C PRO A 145 9.32 4.46 -17.37
N ILE A 146 9.86 3.65 -16.46
CA ILE A 146 9.09 2.66 -15.68
C ILE A 146 9.37 2.90 -14.20
N SER A 147 8.31 3.18 -13.44
CA SER A 147 8.36 3.34 -11.98
C SER A 147 8.10 2.02 -11.29
N PHE A 148 8.87 1.67 -10.27
CA PHE A 148 8.73 0.41 -9.53
C PHE A 148 9.04 0.61 -8.04
N LEU A 149 8.52 -0.28 -7.21
CA LEU A 149 8.80 -0.30 -5.77
C LEU A 149 9.79 -1.43 -5.49
N TRP A 150 10.80 -1.16 -4.69
CA TRP A 150 11.64 -2.20 -4.10
C TRP A 150 11.12 -2.48 -2.69
N VAL A 151 10.81 -3.75 -2.39
CA VAL A 151 10.05 -4.12 -1.19
C VAL A 151 10.65 -5.30 -0.44
N ARG A 152 10.32 -5.39 0.84
CA ARG A 152 10.50 -6.57 1.70
C ARG A 152 9.13 -7.21 1.97
N ASN A 153 8.97 -8.48 1.63
CA ASN A 153 7.68 -9.15 1.71
C ASN A 153 7.36 -9.68 3.11
N PHE A 154 6.08 -9.65 3.46
CA PHE A 154 5.53 -10.39 4.60
C PHE A 154 4.90 -11.70 4.13
N ARG A 155 4.75 -12.64 5.07
CA ARG A 155 3.95 -13.87 4.90
C ARG A 155 3.00 -14.06 6.08
N LEU A 156 1.92 -14.80 5.87
CA LEU A 156 0.97 -15.13 6.93
C LEU A 156 1.59 -16.09 7.95
N ASP A 157 1.39 -15.83 9.24
CA ASP A 157 1.73 -16.81 10.29
C ASP A 157 0.65 -17.90 10.34
N ARG A 158 0.94 -19.02 9.70
CA ARG A 158 0.01 -20.18 9.64
C ARG A 158 -0.26 -20.85 10.97
N THR A 159 0.59 -20.61 11.98
CA THR A 159 0.35 -21.14 13.33
C THR A 159 -0.71 -20.33 14.08
N PHE A 160 -1.07 -19.15 13.57
CA PHE A 160 -2.07 -18.27 14.15
C PHE A 160 -3.31 -18.18 13.28
N LYS A 161 -4.48 -18.43 13.88
CA LYS A 161 -5.77 -18.27 13.21
C LYS A 161 -6.34 -16.89 13.54
N GLY A 162 -6.27 -15.99 12.56
CA GLY A 162 -6.93 -14.68 12.56
C GLY A 162 -8.16 -14.68 11.65
N GLY A 163 -8.90 -13.58 11.62
CA GLY A 163 -10.11 -13.41 10.83
C GLY A 163 -11.36 -13.19 11.68
N PHE A 164 -12.46 -12.84 11.02
CA PHE A 164 -13.74 -12.52 11.67
C PHE A 164 -14.28 -13.69 12.51
N ARG A 165 -14.26 -14.92 11.96
CA ARG A 165 -14.72 -16.13 12.67
C ARG A 165 -13.94 -16.36 13.97
N LYS A 166 -12.66 -15.98 14.00
CA LYS A 166 -11.80 -16.11 15.18
C LYS A 166 -11.77 -14.88 16.08
N ARG A 167 -12.43 -13.78 15.68
CA ARG A 167 -12.44 -12.48 16.37
C ARG A 167 -11.04 -11.96 16.70
N ARG A 168 -10.11 -12.15 15.76
CA ARG A 168 -8.67 -11.83 15.92
C ARG A 168 -8.13 -11.22 14.64
N LEU A 169 -7.19 -10.29 14.76
CA LEU A 169 -6.47 -9.75 13.61
C LEU A 169 -5.60 -10.83 12.96
N HIS A 170 -5.39 -10.78 11.65
CA HIS A 170 -4.42 -11.64 10.99
C HIS A 170 -3.02 -11.30 11.50
N ARG A 171 -2.17 -12.33 11.66
CA ARG A 171 -0.80 -12.19 12.12
C ARG A 171 0.14 -12.55 10.97
N ILE A 172 1.10 -11.68 10.70
CA ILE A 172 2.09 -11.84 9.63
C ILE A 172 3.50 -11.68 10.21
N GLU A 173 4.49 -12.19 9.50
CA GLU A 173 5.91 -12.03 9.79
C GLU A 173 6.68 -11.69 8.51
N PHE A 174 7.86 -11.09 8.65
CA PHE A 174 8.73 -10.93 7.49
C PHE A 174 9.12 -12.29 6.91
N VAL A 175 9.15 -12.37 5.59
CA VAL A 175 9.75 -13.53 4.92
C VAL A 175 11.25 -13.57 5.30
N PRO A 176 11.79 -14.72 5.75
CA PRO A 176 13.19 -14.82 6.15
C PRO A 176 14.15 -14.43 5.02
N GLU A 177 15.20 -13.68 5.31
CA GLU A 177 16.15 -13.14 4.30
C GLU A 177 16.80 -14.20 3.39
N ALA A 178 16.98 -15.42 3.90
CA ALA A 178 17.54 -16.53 3.13
C ALA A 178 16.57 -17.06 2.07
N ASP A 179 15.29 -16.70 2.15
CA ASP A 179 14.28 -17.03 1.16
C ASP A 179 14.43 -16.10 -0.06
N PRO A 180 14.51 -16.65 -1.29
CA PRO A 180 14.59 -15.84 -2.51
C PRO A 180 13.43 -14.84 -2.67
N GLY A 181 12.27 -15.11 -2.08
CA GLY A 181 11.08 -14.26 -2.11
C GLY A 181 11.06 -13.15 -1.04
N ALA A 182 12.07 -13.04 -0.17
CA ALA A 182 12.09 -12.03 0.89
C ALA A 182 12.11 -10.60 0.36
N PHE A 183 12.86 -10.38 -0.72
CA PHE A 183 13.03 -9.09 -1.37
C PHE A 183 12.64 -9.18 -2.84
N GLY A 184 11.91 -8.18 -3.32
CA GLY A 184 11.39 -8.17 -4.68
C GLY A 184 11.02 -6.79 -5.18
N PHE A 185 10.41 -6.77 -6.36
CA PHE A 185 9.93 -5.56 -6.99
C PHE A 185 8.44 -5.66 -7.24
N VAL A 186 7.72 -4.58 -6.93
CA VAL A 186 6.27 -4.47 -7.07
C VAL A 186 5.95 -3.39 -8.09
N ASN A 187 4.97 -3.66 -8.95
CA ASN A 187 4.42 -2.63 -9.82
C ASN A 187 3.51 -1.74 -8.97
N PRO A 188 3.71 -0.40 -8.92
CA PRO A 188 2.85 0.51 -8.16
C PRO A 188 1.36 0.37 -8.49
N ASP A 189 1.03 -0.12 -9.70
CA ASP A 189 -0.34 -0.38 -10.14
C ASP A 189 -1.03 -1.55 -9.41
N GLU A 190 -0.25 -2.44 -8.79
CA GLU A 190 -0.77 -3.59 -8.02
C GLU A 190 -1.08 -3.24 -6.57
N VAL A 191 -0.59 -2.08 -6.10
CA VAL A 191 -0.84 -1.63 -4.75
C VAL A 191 -2.29 -1.21 -4.65
N ILE A 192 -3.05 -1.88 -3.79
CA ILE A 192 -4.44 -1.55 -3.52
C ILE A 192 -4.48 -0.27 -2.69
N ARG A 193 -3.77 -0.28 -1.55
CA ARG A 193 -3.74 0.78 -0.52
C ARG A 193 -2.51 0.64 0.38
N GLY A 194 -2.25 1.66 1.20
CA GLY A 194 -1.37 1.51 2.37
C GLY A 194 -2.07 0.66 3.45
N CYS A 195 -1.31 -0.06 4.27
CA CYS A 195 -1.87 -0.83 5.37
C CYS A 195 -1.29 -0.43 6.73
N HIS A 196 -2.08 -0.65 7.79
CA HIS A 196 -1.66 -0.39 9.15
C HIS A 196 -1.26 -1.70 9.83
N LEU A 197 0.04 -1.87 10.03
CA LEU A 197 0.62 -3.03 10.69
C LEU A 197 1.00 -2.67 12.14
N ILE A 198 0.45 -3.40 13.10
CA ILE A 198 0.73 -3.19 14.52
C ILE A 198 1.77 -4.23 14.96
N PRO A 199 2.96 -3.83 15.43
CA PRO A 199 3.90 -4.74 16.06
C PRO A 199 3.26 -5.60 17.16
N ALA A 200 3.49 -6.91 17.12
CA ALA A 200 3.00 -7.81 18.15
C ALA A 200 3.97 -7.81 19.34
N PHE A 201 3.98 -6.72 20.11
CA PHE A 201 4.95 -6.44 21.19
C PHE A 201 5.16 -7.61 22.17
N ALA A 202 4.10 -8.38 22.46
CA ALA A 202 4.14 -9.54 23.36
C ALA A 202 5.08 -10.67 22.90
N HIS A 203 5.46 -10.71 21.62
CA HIS A 203 6.37 -11.72 21.07
C HIS A 203 7.83 -11.25 21.00
N GLY A 204 8.09 -9.99 21.35
CA GLY A 204 9.41 -9.41 21.29
C GLY A 204 9.95 -9.22 19.86
N PRO A 205 11.18 -8.70 19.76
CA PRO A 205 11.91 -8.64 18.51
C PRO A 205 12.30 -10.02 18.00
N THR A 206 12.58 -10.09 16.71
CA THR A 206 13.09 -11.30 16.05
C THR A 206 14.50 -11.61 16.53
N GLU A 207 14.77 -12.86 16.92
CA GLU A 207 16.12 -13.31 17.31
C GLU A 207 17.13 -13.25 16.16
N ARG A 208 16.62 -13.31 14.93
CA ARG A 208 17.35 -13.03 13.67
C ARG A 208 17.28 -11.55 13.38
N VAL A 209 18.03 -10.78 14.16
CA VAL A 209 18.26 -9.37 13.87
C VAL A 209 18.87 -9.33 12.47
N LEU A 210 18.19 -8.73 11.50
CA LEU A 210 18.80 -8.30 10.23
C LEU A 210 20.13 -7.65 10.61
N GLN A 211 21.26 -8.03 10.02
CA GLN A 211 22.43 -7.14 10.17
C GLN A 211 22.05 -5.76 9.59
N GLN A 212 22.80 -4.69 9.93
CA GLN A 212 22.53 -3.35 9.39
C GLN A 212 22.31 -3.46 7.86
N SER A 213 21.07 -3.23 7.42
CA SER A 213 20.60 -3.51 6.05
C SER A 213 19.75 -2.37 5.56
N LEU A 214 19.81 -2.13 4.25
CA LEU A 214 18.98 -1.18 3.51
C LEU A 214 17.49 -1.43 3.67
N ALA A 215 17.08 -2.67 3.95
CA ALA A 215 15.68 -3.02 4.13
C ALA A 215 15.11 -2.63 5.51
N ARG A 216 15.92 -1.98 6.34
CA ARG A 216 15.52 -1.50 7.67
C ARG A 216 15.29 0.00 7.66
N GLN A 217 14.29 0.48 8.41
CA GLN A 217 14.08 1.91 8.58
C GLN A 217 15.19 2.53 9.44
N LYS A 218 15.53 3.79 9.15
CA LYS A 218 16.53 4.55 9.90
C LYS A 218 16.05 4.70 11.36
N GLY A 219 16.86 4.27 12.33
CA GLY A 219 16.53 4.32 13.75
C GLY A 219 15.87 3.05 14.32
N GLU A 220 15.48 2.07 13.50
CA GLU A 220 15.04 0.77 14.01
C GLU A 220 16.25 -0.09 14.39
N PHE A 221 16.27 -0.60 15.62
CA PHE A 221 17.33 -1.50 16.10
C PHE A 221 16.93 -2.98 15.99
N ASP A 222 15.64 -3.28 16.03
CA ASP A 222 15.10 -4.64 15.98
C ASP A 222 13.83 -4.73 15.13
N ASP A 223 13.71 -5.80 14.34
CA ASP A 223 12.46 -6.16 13.64
C ASP A 223 11.54 -6.92 14.60
N TRP A 224 10.28 -6.50 14.73
CA TRP A 224 9.29 -7.29 15.48
C TRP A 224 9.04 -8.64 14.81
N LYS A 225 8.95 -9.70 15.63
CA LYS A 225 8.75 -11.07 15.14
C LYS A 225 7.45 -11.21 14.34
N TYR A 226 6.38 -10.60 14.84
CA TYR A 226 5.09 -10.62 14.20
C TYR A 226 4.48 -9.22 14.16
N HIS A 227 3.61 -9.02 13.19
CA HIS A 227 2.75 -7.86 13.05
C HIS A 227 1.30 -8.31 12.93
N TYR A 228 0.39 -7.56 13.53
CA TYR A 228 -1.04 -7.73 13.32
C TYR A 228 -1.52 -6.79 12.23
N VAL A 229 -2.29 -7.33 11.28
CA VAL A 229 -2.93 -6.55 10.22
C VAL A 229 -4.16 -5.87 10.79
N ASN A 230 -4.12 -4.55 11.00
CA ASN A 230 -5.26 -3.81 11.53
C ASN A 230 -6.25 -3.46 10.42
N PHE A 231 -7.09 -4.42 10.06
CA PHE A 231 -8.18 -4.20 9.11
C PHE A 231 -9.38 -3.42 9.70
N PHE A 232 -9.29 -2.91 10.94
CA PHE A 232 -10.28 -2.00 11.54
C PHE A 232 -9.85 -0.53 11.51
N VAL A 233 -8.70 -0.22 10.89
CA VAL A 233 -8.15 1.15 10.85
C VAL A 233 -9.12 2.16 10.25
N ASP A 234 -9.91 1.75 9.27
CA ASP A 234 -11.00 2.54 8.71
C ASP A 234 -12.13 1.61 8.19
N ARG A 235 -13.25 2.22 7.80
CA ARG A 235 -14.43 1.48 7.30
C ARG A 235 -14.16 0.79 5.96
N ASP A 236 -13.31 1.35 5.11
CA ASP A 236 -12.98 0.77 3.81
C ASP A 236 -12.14 -0.50 3.95
N MET A 237 -11.10 -0.46 4.78
CA MET A 237 -10.30 -1.61 5.16
C MET A 237 -11.18 -2.70 5.78
N PHE A 238 -12.08 -2.36 6.71
CA PHE A 238 -12.99 -3.34 7.29
C PHE A 238 -13.84 -4.05 6.23
N MET A 239 -14.44 -3.28 5.32
CA MET A 239 -15.33 -3.81 4.28
C MET A 239 -14.57 -4.69 3.27
N ARG A 240 -13.32 -4.32 2.92
CA ARG A 240 -12.45 -5.13 2.05
C ARG A 240 -12.20 -6.53 2.59
N TYR A 241 -12.01 -6.69 3.90
CA TYR A 241 -11.79 -8.01 4.52
C TYR A 241 -13.09 -8.75 4.80
N LEU A 242 -14.22 -8.04 4.92
CA LEU A 242 -15.53 -8.66 5.09
C LEU A 242 -16.07 -9.24 3.78
N GLY A 243 -15.58 -8.79 2.62
CA GLY A 243 -16.07 -9.17 1.30
C GLY A 243 -17.12 -8.22 0.72
N GLY A 244 -17.40 -7.12 1.41
CA GLY A 244 -18.16 -6.01 0.83
C GLY A 244 -17.22 -5.10 0.05
N GLY A 245 -17.15 -5.31 -1.26
CA GLY A 245 -16.32 -4.55 -2.18
C GLY A 245 -16.81 -3.12 -2.39
N VAL A 246 -16.11 -2.42 -3.30
CA VAL A 246 -16.43 -1.06 -3.73
C VAL A 246 -17.88 -0.99 -4.23
N GLY A 247 -18.67 -0.05 -3.71
CA GLY A 247 -20.08 0.10 -4.06
C GLY A 247 -20.99 -0.98 -3.48
N HIS A 248 -20.57 -1.64 -2.39
CA HIS A 248 -21.27 -2.77 -1.76
C HIS A 248 -21.39 -4.00 -2.66
N TYR A 249 -20.59 -4.09 -3.73
CA TYR A 249 -20.53 -5.29 -4.55
C TYR A 249 -19.93 -6.44 -3.74
N GLN A 250 -20.63 -7.55 -3.61
CA GLN A 250 -20.11 -8.71 -2.89
C GLN A 250 -19.01 -9.39 -3.72
N VAL A 251 -17.82 -9.46 -3.15
CA VAL A 251 -16.72 -10.27 -3.68
C VAL A 251 -16.65 -11.52 -2.83
N THR A 252 -16.73 -12.69 -3.46
CA THR A 252 -16.49 -13.96 -2.76
C THR A 252 -15.01 -13.99 -2.36
N LEU A 253 -14.75 -13.72 -1.09
CA LEU A 253 -13.45 -13.96 -0.51
C LEU A 253 -13.33 -15.46 -0.21
N PRO A 254 -12.12 -16.05 -0.29
CA PRO A 254 -11.88 -17.39 0.21
C PRO A 254 -12.44 -17.51 1.62
N GLU A 255 -13.35 -18.47 1.83
CA GLU A 255 -13.87 -18.72 3.16
C GLU A 255 -12.71 -19.12 4.07
N ASP A 256 -12.69 -18.57 5.29
CA ASP A 256 -11.77 -18.94 6.36
C ASP A 256 -12.10 -20.38 6.80
N ASN A 257 -11.69 -21.35 5.96
CA ASN A 257 -12.01 -22.77 6.01
C ASN A 257 -11.16 -23.44 7.09
N THR A 258 -11.52 -23.18 8.34
CA THR A 258 -11.09 -24.02 9.46
C THR A 258 -12.33 -24.61 10.13
N GLU A 259 -12.64 -25.86 9.75
CA GLU A 259 -13.65 -26.69 10.38
C GLU A 259 -13.49 -26.66 11.92
N GLY A 260 -14.50 -26.10 12.57
CA GLY A 260 -14.79 -26.23 14.00
C GLY A 260 -16.31 -26.15 14.11
N PRO A 261 -16.96 -26.95 14.98
CA PRO A 261 -18.39 -27.14 14.92
C PRO A 261 -19.13 -25.83 15.20
N ASP A 262 -19.98 -25.45 14.25
CA ASP A 262 -20.92 -24.34 14.36
C ASP A 262 -21.92 -24.61 15.49
N GLU A 263 -21.88 -23.78 16.53
CA GLU A 263 -23.07 -23.56 17.37
C GLU A 263 -23.96 -22.51 16.71
N ASN A 264 -24.78 -23.01 15.78
CA ASN A 264 -26.19 -22.69 15.58
C ASN A 264 -26.61 -21.20 15.62
N THR A 265 -26.82 -20.60 14.44
CA THR A 265 -27.97 -19.73 14.20
C THR A 265 -28.64 -20.15 12.88
N SER A 266 -29.66 -20.98 12.99
CA SER A 266 -30.57 -21.34 11.90
C SER A 266 -31.50 -20.17 11.58
N ALA A 267 -31.42 -19.66 10.35
CA ALA A 267 -32.54 -19.02 9.67
C ALA A 267 -32.48 -19.44 8.21
N ALA A 268 -33.13 -20.58 7.91
CA ALA A 268 -33.35 -21.02 6.55
C ALA A 268 -34.35 -20.07 5.88
N HIS A 269 -33.91 -19.38 4.83
CA HIS A 269 -34.80 -18.78 3.85
C HIS A 269 -34.79 -19.73 2.65
N GLU A 270 -35.75 -20.64 2.59
CA GLU A 270 -36.03 -21.43 1.41
C GLU A 270 -36.75 -20.51 0.41
N SER A 271 -36.14 -20.28 -0.75
CA SER A 271 -36.79 -19.71 -1.92
C SER A 271 -37.34 -20.88 -2.76
N GLU A 272 -38.65 -21.07 -2.72
CA GLU A 272 -39.34 -21.92 -3.69
C GLU A 272 -39.71 -21.08 -4.91
N ASP A 273 -39.15 -21.45 -6.07
CA ASP A 273 -39.57 -21.00 -7.38
C ASP A 273 -40.95 -21.61 -7.72
N GLU A 274 -41.99 -20.79 -7.85
CA GLU A 274 -43.21 -21.16 -8.58
C GLU A 274 -43.44 -20.20 -9.76
N ASP A 275 -43.38 -20.78 -10.97
CA ASP A 275 -43.78 -20.18 -12.24
C ASP A 275 -45.30 -19.92 -12.28
N LEU A 276 -45.73 -18.65 -12.48
CA LEU A 276 -47.07 -18.33 -13.01
C LEU A 276 -47.03 -17.12 -13.98
N PRO A 277 -47.87 -17.11 -15.04
CA PRO A 277 -47.70 -16.25 -16.22
C PRO A 277 -48.45 -14.89 -16.19
N ASP A 278 -48.01 -14.00 -17.08
CA ASP A 278 -48.50 -12.65 -17.46
C ASP A 278 -50.02 -12.50 -17.70
N ASP A 279 -50.65 -11.45 -17.12
CA ASP A 279 -51.62 -10.53 -17.76
C ASP A 279 -51.96 -9.30 -16.84
N PRO A 280 -52.62 -8.20 -17.30
CA PRO A 280 -52.18 -6.81 -17.10
C PRO A 280 -53.11 -5.98 -16.15
N PRO A 281 -52.93 -4.64 -15.97
CA PRO A 281 -53.26 -3.93 -14.72
C PRO A 281 -54.66 -3.30 -14.68
N THR A 282 -55.21 -3.12 -13.48
CA THR A 282 -56.29 -2.15 -13.19
C THR A 282 -56.29 -1.64 -11.73
N PRO A 283 -56.89 -0.46 -11.46
CA PRO A 283 -56.47 0.46 -10.40
C PRO A 283 -57.48 0.67 -9.25
N GLU A 284 -57.00 1.39 -8.22
CA GLU A 284 -57.72 2.11 -7.15
C GLU A 284 -58.44 1.28 -6.06
N GLU A 285 -58.06 1.48 -4.80
CA GLU A 285 -58.88 2.18 -3.79
C GLU A 285 -58.14 2.36 -2.45
N GLU A 286 -58.29 3.55 -1.89
CA GLU A 286 -57.77 4.03 -0.61
C GLU A 286 -58.47 3.40 0.60
N ALA A 287 -57.75 3.22 1.73
CA ALA A 287 -58.34 3.32 3.08
C ALA A 287 -57.27 3.53 4.17
N ALA A 288 -57.00 4.81 4.45
CA ALA A 288 -56.96 5.49 5.75
C ALA A 288 -56.67 4.71 7.09
N LEU A 289 -55.66 5.24 7.79
CA LEU A 289 -55.58 5.64 9.23
C LEU A 289 -55.12 4.65 10.32
N LEU A 290 -54.02 5.07 10.99
CA LEU A 290 -53.75 5.25 12.45
C LEU A 290 -52.23 5.16 12.64
N ASP A 291 -51.44 6.23 12.72
CA ASP A 291 -51.31 7.26 13.78
C ASP A 291 -51.07 6.69 15.18
N GLU A 292 -49.80 6.59 15.57
CA GLU A 292 -49.35 6.70 16.96
C GLU A 292 -47.93 7.28 16.98
N GLU A 293 -47.84 8.53 17.44
CA GLU A 293 -46.63 9.30 17.71
C GLU A 293 -45.78 8.68 18.82
N LEU A 294 -44.45 8.73 18.66
CA LEU A 294 -43.51 8.59 19.78
C LEU A 294 -42.55 9.79 19.77
N ASP A 295 -42.74 10.63 20.78
CA ASP A 295 -41.94 11.80 21.15
C ASP A 295 -40.60 11.36 21.77
N PRO A 296 -39.45 11.97 21.42
CA PRO A 296 -38.18 11.74 22.09
C PRO A 296 -37.97 12.78 23.20
N GLU A 297 -37.88 12.34 24.46
CA GLU A 297 -37.45 13.24 25.55
C GLU A 297 -35.94 13.51 25.49
N ASP A 298 -35.64 14.81 25.41
CA ASP A 298 -34.36 15.47 25.70
C ASP A 298 -33.90 15.22 27.14
N ASP A 299 -32.60 14.97 27.34
CA ASP A 299 -31.93 15.20 28.63
C ASP A 299 -30.62 15.96 28.39
N ASP A 300 -30.76 17.28 28.41
CA ASP A 300 -29.68 18.26 28.53
C ASP A 300 -29.12 18.23 29.96
N ASN A 301 -27.84 17.89 30.12
CA ASN A 301 -27.16 18.20 31.38
C ASN A 301 -25.65 18.48 31.20
N GLU A 302 -25.32 19.77 31.16
CA GLU A 302 -24.09 20.38 31.66
C GLU A 302 -24.48 21.77 32.22
N PRO A 303 -23.72 22.46 33.12
CA PRO A 303 -22.28 22.30 33.42
C PRO A 303 -21.91 22.43 34.93
N GLU A 304 -20.67 22.10 35.30
CA GLU A 304 -19.98 22.85 36.38
C GLU A 304 -18.48 23.03 36.09
N VAL A 305 -18.05 24.28 36.21
CA VAL A 305 -16.72 24.81 35.95
C VAL A 305 -15.95 24.84 37.27
N LEU A 306 -14.78 24.21 37.36
CA LEU A 306 -13.81 24.45 38.43
C LEU A 306 -12.45 24.84 37.84
N GLN A 307 -11.98 26.01 38.26
CA GLN A 307 -10.69 26.64 37.96
C GLN A 307 -9.57 26.14 38.88
N GLY A 308 -8.33 26.21 38.39
CA GLY A 308 -7.05 26.19 39.13
C GLY A 308 -6.40 24.80 39.16
N ASP A 309 -5.13 24.59 38.83
CA ASP A 309 -3.97 25.49 38.78
C ASP A 309 -2.91 25.02 37.76
N ASP A 310 -2.11 25.99 37.31
CA ASP A 310 -0.86 25.85 36.57
C ASP A 310 0.15 24.93 37.28
N ASP A 311 0.84 24.08 36.52
CA ASP A 311 2.25 23.76 36.77
C ASP A 311 2.95 23.40 35.43
N GLU A 312 3.88 24.27 35.05
CA GLU A 312 4.87 24.08 33.99
C GLU A 312 5.86 22.97 34.40
N ASP A 313 5.79 21.81 33.75
CA ASP A 313 6.90 20.85 33.74
C ASP A 313 7.46 20.73 32.32
N GLY A 314 8.60 21.39 32.11
CA GLY A 314 9.37 21.35 30.89
C GLY A 314 9.92 19.94 30.61
N ASP A 315 9.64 19.46 29.41
CA ASP A 315 10.14 18.18 28.89
C ASP A 315 11.68 18.26 28.67
N PRO A 316 12.51 17.45 29.38
CA PRO A 316 13.97 17.55 29.35
C PRO A 316 14.59 16.58 28.34
N TRP A 317 13.99 16.39 27.15
CA TRP A 317 14.51 15.50 26.10
C TRP A 317 14.79 16.22 24.77
N SER A 318 15.25 17.47 24.83
CA SER A 318 15.98 18.07 23.70
C SER A 318 17.44 17.61 23.75
N GLU A 319 17.70 16.34 23.40
CA GLU A 319 19.03 15.97 22.92
C GLU A 319 19.09 16.30 21.43
N ASP A 320 19.88 17.32 21.12
CA ASP A 320 20.30 17.69 19.77
C ASP A 320 20.87 16.46 19.05
N GLU A 321 20.11 15.88 18.11
CA GLU A 321 20.67 14.91 17.19
C GLU A 321 21.62 15.63 16.21
N PRO A 322 22.82 15.09 15.94
CA PRO A 322 23.72 15.69 14.97
C PRO A 322 23.14 15.57 13.56
N ASP A 323 22.99 16.72 12.90
CA ASP A 323 22.72 16.87 11.47
C ASP A 323 23.78 16.14 10.63
N GLU A 324 23.52 14.88 10.26
CA GLU A 324 24.30 14.16 9.27
C GLU A 324 23.52 14.02 7.96
N GLU A 325 24.00 14.79 6.96
CA GLU A 325 23.65 14.87 5.54
C GLU A 325 22.31 14.24 5.15
N GLU A 326 21.25 15.05 5.26
CA GLU A 326 20.02 14.79 4.54
C GLU A 326 20.32 14.69 3.04
N ASP A 327 19.98 13.54 2.45
CA ASP A 327 19.58 13.50 1.05
C ASP A 327 18.37 14.45 0.89
N ASP A 328 18.65 15.75 0.71
CA ASP A 328 17.66 16.81 0.50
C ASP A 328 17.02 16.60 -0.87
N LEU A 329 16.07 15.65 -0.95
CA LEU A 329 15.35 15.36 -2.20
C LEU A 329 14.29 16.42 -2.54
N GLY A 330 14.36 17.63 -1.95
CA GLY A 330 13.37 18.69 -2.13
C GLY A 330 11.99 18.40 -1.52
N PRO A 331 11.00 19.28 -1.74
CA PRO A 331 9.66 19.14 -1.17
C PRO A 331 8.92 17.90 -1.70
N GLU A 332 7.94 17.42 -0.91
CA GLU A 332 7.24 16.14 -1.12
C GLU A 332 6.44 16.05 -2.45
N ASP A 333 6.17 17.19 -3.06
CA ASP A 333 5.44 17.32 -4.33
C ASP A 333 6.37 17.45 -5.55
N GLY A 334 7.65 17.78 -5.37
CA GLY A 334 8.59 17.98 -6.47
C GLY A 334 8.17 19.09 -7.44
N GLU A 335 7.30 20.01 -7.02
CA GLU A 335 6.94 21.19 -7.79
C GLU A 335 7.88 22.33 -7.40
N ASP A 336 8.86 22.62 -8.27
CA ASP A 336 9.62 23.87 -8.18
C ASP A 336 8.64 25.03 -8.42
N VAL A 337 8.48 25.91 -7.43
CA VAL A 337 7.76 27.18 -7.59
C VAL A 337 8.40 27.93 -8.76
N ILE A 338 7.71 27.96 -9.90
CA ILE A 338 8.12 28.73 -11.07
C ILE A 338 8.16 30.20 -10.61
N GLY A 339 9.37 30.71 -10.39
CA GLY A 339 9.60 32.07 -9.95
C GLY A 339 8.86 33.07 -10.83
N GLU A 340 8.11 33.96 -10.20
CA GLU A 340 7.52 35.11 -10.86
C GLU A 340 8.59 35.87 -11.65
N PRO A 341 8.35 36.23 -12.92
CA PRO A 341 9.31 37.05 -13.65
C PRO A 341 9.35 38.44 -13.00
N MET A 342 10.54 38.83 -12.53
CA MET A 342 10.87 40.20 -12.12
C MET A 342 10.24 41.20 -13.10
N ALA A 343 9.26 41.97 -12.61
CA ALA A 343 8.76 43.13 -13.31
C ALA A 343 9.92 44.13 -13.48
N ALA A 344 10.37 44.28 -14.72
CA ALA A 344 11.32 45.31 -15.11
C ALA A 344 10.77 46.69 -14.73
N GLN A 345 11.50 47.39 -13.87
CA GLN A 345 11.37 48.84 -13.69
C GLN A 345 11.64 49.53 -15.04
N LEU A 346 10.57 49.94 -15.71
CA LEU A 346 10.63 50.96 -16.75
C LEU A 346 10.04 52.23 -16.17
N GLY A 347 10.93 53.15 -15.83
CA GLY A 347 10.59 54.53 -15.51
C GLY A 347 9.98 55.22 -16.72
N TYR A 348 8.93 55.99 -16.47
CA TYR A 348 8.47 57.03 -17.38
C TYR A 348 8.75 58.37 -16.72
N ASP A 349 9.76 59.06 -17.24
CA ASP A 349 9.87 60.50 -17.18
C ASP A 349 9.12 61.10 -18.39
N GLU A 350 8.46 62.23 -18.12
CA GLU A 350 8.00 63.30 -19.02
C GLU A 350 6.89 62.99 -20.07
N LEU A 351 5.67 63.46 -19.77
CA LEU A 351 5.11 64.72 -20.29
C LEU A 351 3.79 65.12 -19.60
#